data_AF-A0A924SKV0-F1
#
_entry.id   AF-A0A924SKV0-F1
#
_cell.length_a   1.000
_cell.length_b   1.000
_cell.length_c   1.000
_cell.angle_alpha   90.00
_cell.angle_beta   90.00
_cell.angle_gamma   90.00
#
_symmetry.space_group_name_H-M   'P 1'
#
loop_
_entity.id
_entity.type
_entity.pdbx_description
1 polymer ?
#
loop_
_entity_poly.entity_id
_entity_poly.type
_entity_poly.pdbx_seq_one_letter_code
_entity_poly.pdbx_strand_id
1 'polypeptide(L)' 'FFREESCGQCTPCRVGTAKAVTLIEQPVWDTALLGELSQVMRDASICGLGQAAPNPFDCVIKYFPHELVTS' A
#
# COMPACT_ATOMS: atom_id res chain seq x y z
N PHE A 1 1.05 11.55 -0.86
CA PHE A 1 2.24 11.43 0.00
C PHE A 1 3.23 10.37 -0.48
N PHE A 2 3.17 9.09 -0.06
CA PHE A 2 4.26 8.12 -0.33
C PHE A 2 4.62 7.95 -1.81
N ARG A 3 3.63 8.03 -2.71
CA ARG A 3 3.84 8.04 -4.17
C ARG A 3 4.67 9.24 -4.65
N GLU A 4 4.43 10.41 -4.07
CA GLU A 4 5.09 11.67 -4.44
C GLU A 4 6.49 11.77 -3.84
N GLU A 5 6.67 11.24 -2.62
CA GLU A 5 7.96 11.24 -1.90
C GLU A 5 8.88 10.08 -2.29
N SER A 6 8.47 9.23 -3.23
CA SER A 6 9.30 8.14 -3.73
C SER A 6 10.50 8.70 -4.50
N CYS A 7 11.72 8.42 -4.02
CA CYS A 7 12.97 8.76 -4.74
C CYS A 7 13.17 7.98 -6.05
N GLY A 8 12.36 6.95 -6.32
CA GLY A 8 12.36 6.19 -7.56
C GLY A 8 13.41 5.07 -7.67
N GLN A 9 14.27 4.90 -6.67
CA GLN A 9 15.41 3.97 -6.71
C GLN A 9 15.01 2.48 -6.65
N CYS A 10 13.95 2.12 -5.93
CA CYS A 10 13.46 0.75 -5.85
C CYS A 10 12.08 0.59 -6.48
N THR A 11 11.91 -0.43 -7.31
CA THR A 11 10.64 -0.81 -7.93
C THR A 11 9.50 -1.00 -6.92
N PRO A 12 9.66 -1.74 -5.80
CA PRO A 12 8.57 -1.91 -4.84
C PRO A 12 8.03 -0.59 -4.29
N CYS A 13 8.88 0.40 -3.99
CA CYS A 13 8.40 1.72 -3.56
C CYS A 13 7.76 2.49 -4.73
N ARG A 14 8.47 2.66 -5.86
CA ARG A 14 8.01 3.51 -6.98
C ARG A 14 6.73 2.99 -7.64
N VAL A 15 6.70 1.70 -7.94
CA VAL A 15 5.55 1.07 -8.62
C VAL A 15 4.50 0.64 -7.60
N GLY A 16 4.92 0.16 -6.43
CA GLY A 16 3.98 -0.30 -5.42
C GLY A 16 3.13 0.82 -4.84
N THR A 17 3.69 2.01 -4.57
CA THR A 17 2.88 3.15 -4.13
C THR A 17 1.87 3.61 -5.19
N ALA A 18 2.25 3.60 -6.48
CA ALA A 18 1.33 3.91 -7.57
C ALA A 18 0.20 2.87 -7.67
N LYS A 19 0.53 1.57 -7.58
CA LYS A 19 -0.45 0.49 -7.60
C LYS A 19 -1.37 0.51 -6.37
N ALA A 20 -0.83 0.79 -5.18
CA ALA A 20 -1.62 0.93 -3.96
C ALA A 20 -2.69 2.02 -4.12
N VAL A 21 -2.34 3.19 -4.68
CA VAL A 21 -3.32 4.26 -4.96
C VAL A 21 -4.45 3.75 -5.86
N THR A 22 -4.13 3.06 -6.96
CA THR A 22 -5.17 2.54 -7.87
C THR A 22 -6.10 1.51 -7.24
N LEU A 23 -5.60 0.75 -6.25
CA LEU A 23 -6.37 -0.27 -5.53
C LEU A 23 -7.30 0.35 -4.46
N ILE A 24 -6.82 1.36 -3.74
CA ILE A 24 -7.60 2.01 -2.68
C ILE A 24 -8.61 3.04 -3.21
N GLU A 25 -8.44 3.51 -4.45
CA GLU A 25 -9.42 4.35 -5.15
C GLU A 25 -10.62 3.54 -5.67
N GLN A 26 -10.57 2.21 -5.62
CA GLN A 26 -11.72 1.37 -5.96
C GLN A 26 -12.80 1.45 -4.86
N PRO A 27 -14.09 1.33 -5.23
CA PRO A 27 -15.18 1.27 -4.24
C PRO A 27 -15.04 0.11 -3.26
N VAL A 28 -14.48 -1.01 -3.71
CA VAL A 28 -14.20 -2.19 -2.90
C VAL A 28 -12.72 -2.50 -2.98
N TRP A 29 -12.06 -2.52 -1.83
CA TRP A 29 -10.63 -2.78 -1.75
C TRP A 29 -10.34 -4.27 -1.92
N ASP A 30 -9.44 -4.61 -2.82
CA ASP A 30 -8.85 -5.95 -2.90
C ASP A 30 -7.82 -6.12 -1.78
N THR A 31 -8.31 -6.50 -0.60
CA THR A 31 -7.50 -6.66 0.62
C THR A 31 -6.43 -7.75 0.50
N ALA A 32 -6.68 -8.78 -0.30
CA ALA A 32 -5.70 -9.85 -0.55
C ALA A 32 -4.53 -9.30 -1.38
N LEU A 33 -4.83 -8.64 -2.50
CA LEU A 33 -3.80 -8.04 -3.35
C LEU A 33 -3.04 -6.89 -2.65
N LEU A 34 -3.74 -6.09 -1.83
CA LEU A 34 -3.10 -5.08 -0.98
C LEU A 34 -2.16 -5.72 0.05
N GLY A 35 -2.54 -6.88 0.61
CA GLY A 35 -1.69 -7.64 1.53
C GLY A 35 -0.41 -8.17 0.86
N GLU A 36 -0.53 -8.76 -0.33
CA GLU A 36 0.64 -9.19 -1.12
C GLU A 36 1.56 -8.01 -1.47
N LEU A 37 0.96 -6.89 -1.89
CA LEU A 37 1.68 -5.67 -2.19
C LEU A 37 2.41 -5.12 -0.96
N SER A 38 1.75 -5.12 0.20
CA SER A 38 2.35 -4.70 1.48
C SER A 38 3.60 -5.52 1.80
N GLN A 39 3.53 -6.84 1.70
CA GLN A 39 4.68 -7.72 1.97
C GLN A 39 5.85 -7.40 1.04
N VAL A 40 5.60 -7.31 -0.27
CA VAL A 40 6.65 -6.98 -1.25
C VAL A 40 7.26 -5.60 -0.97
N MET A 41 6.44 -4.61 -0.63
CA MET A 41 6.93 -3.27 -0.30
C MET A 41 7.80 -3.26 0.97
N ARG A 42 7.41 -4.04 1.98
CA ARG A 42 8.11 -4.14 3.27
C ARG A 42 9.45 -4.88 3.14
N ASP A 43 9.48 -5.95 2.36
CA ASP A 43 10.65 -6.83 2.26
C ASP A 43 11.67 -6.35 1.23
N ALA A 44 11.22 -5.76 0.12
CA ALA A 44 12.09 -5.45 -1.02
C ALA A 44 12.40 -3.96 -1.20
N SER A 45 11.80 -3.06 -0.40
CA SER A 45 12.17 -1.64 -0.44
C SER A 45 13.52 -1.39 0.25
N ILE A 46 14.36 -0.58 -0.39
CA ILE A 46 15.73 -0.31 0.05
C ILE A 46 15.77 0.62 1.29
N CYS A 47 14.75 1.45 1.49
CA CYS A 47 14.73 2.43 2.57
C CYS A 47 13.42 2.38 3.37
N GLY A 48 13.46 2.97 4.58
CA GLY A 48 12.32 2.98 5.50
C GLY A 48 11.05 3.64 4.94
N LEU A 49 11.17 4.58 4.00
CA LEU A 49 9.99 5.20 3.37
C LEU A 49 9.20 4.18 2.55
N GLY A 50 9.87 3.38 1.72
CA GLY A 50 9.21 2.33 0.94
C GLY A 50 8.68 1.20 1.81
N GLN A 51 9.40 0.84 2.88
CA GLN A 51 8.99 -0.19 3.83
C GLN A 51 7.78 0.22 4.69
N ALA A 52 7.64 1.52 4.98
CA ALA A 52 6.54 2.07 5.77
C ALA A 52 5.34 2.53 4.94
N ALA A 53 5.51 2.70 3.61
CA ALA A 53 4.44 3.10 2.71
C ALA A 53 3.16 2.23 2.75
N PRO A 54 3.21 0.90 3.01
CA PRO A 54 1.98 0.12 3.15
C PRO A 54 1.25 0.27 4.49
N ASN A 55 1.90 0.83 5.52
CA ASN A 55 1.32 0.94 6.86
C ASN A 55 -0.06 1.61 6.93
N PRO A 56 -0.37 2.68 6.15
CA PRO A 56 -1.69 3.32 6.23
C PRO A 56 -2.82 2.37 5.87
N PHE A 57 -2.73 1.67 4.74
CA PHE A 57 -3.81 0.76 4.32
C PHE A 57 -3.80 -0.54 5.11
N ASP A 58 -2.64 -1.03 5.57
CA ASP A 58 -2.57 -2.14 6.52
C ASP A 58 -3.32 -1.82 7.82
N CYS A 59 -3.18 -0.60 8.34
CA CYS A 59 -3.89 -0.14 9.51
C CYS A 59 -5.40 -0.08 9.27
N VAL A 60 -5.85 0.42 8.12
CA VAL A 60 -7.29 0.44 7.77
C VAL A 60 -7.84 -0.98 7.72
N ILE A 61 -7.18 -1.89 6.99
CA ILE A 61 -7.61 -3.29 6.87
C ILE A 61 -7.66 -3.97 8.24
N LYS A 62 -6.67 -3.73 9.09
CA LYS A 62 -6.57 -4.39 10.41
C LYS A 62 -7.55 -3.84 11.45
N TYR A 63 -7.68 -2.52 11.54
CA TYR A 63 -8.40 -1.86 12.64
C TYR A 63 -9.79 -1.37 12.23
N PHE A 64 -10.03 -1.14 10.95
CA PHE A 64 -11.30 -0.64 10.41
C PHE A 64 -11.85 -1.52 9.27
N PRO A 65 -11.87 -2.87 9.41
CA PRO A 65 -12.31 -3.75 8.32
C PRO A 65 -13.78 -3.51 7.92
N HIS A 66 -14.61 -3.01 8.85
CA HIS A 66 -16.02 -2.72 8.60
C HIS A 66 -16.24 -1.52 7.66
N GLU A 67 -15.30 -0.56 7.59
CA GLU A 67 -15.40 0.57 6.67
C GLU A 67 -15.27 0.12 5.21
N LEU A 68 -14.58 -1.01 4.97
CA LEU A 68 -14.32 -1.57 3.63
C LEU A 68 -15.48 -2.39 3.05
N VAL A 69 -16.47 -2.76 3.87
CA VAL A 69 -17.64 -3.57 3.47
C VAL A 69 -18.93 -2.76 3.41
N THR A 70 -18.88 -1.44 3.60
CA THR A 70 -20.07 -0.60 3.53
C THR A 70 -20.48 -0.38 2.08
N SER A 71 -21.48 -1.13 1.62
CA SER A 71 -22.24 -0.90 0.39
C SER A 71 -23.45 -0.03 0.64
#